data_AF-A0A9E3MI22-F1
#
_entry.id   AF-A0A9E3MI22-F1
#
_cell.length_a   1.000
_cell.length_b   1.000
_cell.length_c   1.000
_cell.angle_alpha   90.00
_cell.angle_beta   90.00
_cell.angle_gamma   90.00
#
_symmetry.space_group_name_H-M   'P 1'
#
loop_
_entity.id
_entity.type
_entity.pdbx_description
1 polymer ?
#
loop_
_entity_poly.entity_id
_entity_poly.type
_entity_poly.pdbx_seq_one_letter_code
_entity_poly.pdbx_strand_id
1 'polypeptide(L)'
;AYAVARRFEPLLVNSVVGFIGPEYLFDGKQILRAGLEDHCAAKLLGLPMGVDVCFTNHAEADVDDVDSLLTLLCAAGCNYIMGVPGSDDIMLGYQSTSFHDALAMRRLLGLRPAPEFEAWLRRVGVFEPGGQPRLADGLPARFAALLSQA
;
A
#
# COMPACT_ATOMS: atom_id res chain seq x y z
N ALA A 1 -13.69 15.99 -2.27
CA ALA A 1 -13.91 14.54 -2.46
C ALA A 1 -14.39 13.85 -1.19
N TYR A 2 -13.64 13.93 -0.07
CA TYR A 2 -13.90 13.16 1.15
C TYR A 2 -15.31 13.32 1.75
N ALA A 3 -15.79 14.55 1.94
CA ALA A 3 -17.12 14.79 2.49
C ALA A 3 -18.24 14.17 1.63
N VAL A 4 -18.06 14.15 0.32
CA VAL A 4 -18.97 13.48 -0.60
C VAL A 4 -18.89 11.97 -0.42
N ALA A 5 -17.68 11.39 -0.39
CA ALA A 5 -17.48 9.96 -0.16
C ALA A 5 -18.14 9.50 1.15
N ARG A 6 -17.99 10.29 2.24
CA ARG A 6 -18.59 10.00 3.55
C ARG A 6 -20.08 9.76 3.49
N ARG A 7 -20.81 10.45 2.60
CA ARG A 7 -22.27 10.31 2.45
C ARG A 7 -22.70 8.89 2.04
N PHE A 8 -21.78 8.11 1.46
CA PHE A 8 -22.05 6.79 0.90
C PHE A 8 -21.49 5.64 1.74
N GLU A 9 -20.91 5.91 2.91
CA GLU A 9 -20.39 4.90 3.83
C GLU A 9 -19.48 3.85 3.12
N PRO A 10 -18.46 4.29 2.38
CA PRO A 10 -17.67 3.41 1.54
C PRO A 10 -16.84 2.45 2.39
N LEU A 11 -16.58 1.25 1.86
CA LEU A 11 -15.63 0.31 2.46
C LEU A 11 -14.19 0.85 2.40
N LEU A 12 -13.84 1.49 1.29
CA LEU A 12 -12.49 2.00 1.01
C LEU A 12 -12.57 3.36 0.31
N VAL A 13 -11.65 4.25 0.66
CA VAL A 13 -11.36 5.47 -0.10
C VAL A 13 -9.85 5.62 -0.11
N ASN A 14 -9.25 5.94 -1.25
CA ASN A 14 -7.86 6.37 -1.29
C ASN A 14 -7.67 7.61 -2.13
N SER A 15 -6.60 8.32 -1.79
CA SER A 15 -5.93 9.23 -2.72
C SER A 15 -4.96 8.43 -3.59
N VAL A 16 -4.63 8.99 -4.75
CA VAL A 16 -3.57 8.48 -5.63
C VAL A 16 -2.58 9.63 -5.78
N VAL A 17 -1.63 9.71 -4.86
CA VAL A 17 -0.73 10.87 -4.74
C VAL A 17 0.48 10.66 -5.63
N GLY A 18 0.81 11.65 -6.46
CA GLY A 18 1.92 11.59 -7.43
C GLY A 18 1.58 10.93 -8.78
N PHE A 19 0.33 10.53 -9.00
CA PHE A 19 -0.10 9.84 -10.23
C PHE A 19 -0.24 10.72 -11.47
N ILE A 20 -0.48 12.03 -11.29
CA ILE A 20 -0.71 12.95 -12.40
C ILE A 20 0.62 13.39 -13.02
N GLY A 21 1.51 13.95 -12.21
CA GLY A 21 2.79 14.47 -12.68
C GLY A 21 3.17 15.81 -12.03
N PRO A 22 4.31 16.38 -12.45
CA PRO A 22 4.89 17.59 -11.89
C PRO A 22 4.05 18.85 -12.10
N GLU A 23 3.10 18.83 -13.03
CA GLU A 23 2.15 19.93 -13.24
C GLU A 23 1.20 20.13 -12.04
N TYR A 24 1.05 19.12 -11.20
CA TYR A 24 0.23 19.17 -9.99
C TYR A 24 1.09 19.08 -8.71
N LEU A 25 2.01 18.12 -8.64
CA LEU A 25 2.95 17.95 -7.52
C LEU A 25 4.34 17.71 -8.09
N PHE A 26 5.21 18.74 -8.00
CA PHE A 26 6.46 18.80 -8.75
C PHE A 26 7.52 17.80 -8.26
N ASP A 27 7.72 17.71 -6.94
CA ASP A 27 8.80 16.94 -6.32
C ASP A 27 8.31 15.97 -5.23
N GLY A 28 9.21 15.09 -4.79
CA GLY A 28 8.95 14.14 -3.71
C GLY A 28 8.47 14.79 -2.40
N LYS A 29 8.92 16.02 -2.10
CA LYS A 29 8.47 16.76 -0.90
C LYS A 29 7.00 17.17 -0.99
N GLN A 30 6.56 17.64 -2.15
CA GLN A 30 5.16 17.98 -2.41
C GLN A 30 4.27 16.74 -2.38
N ILE A 31 4.72 15.63 -2.99
CA ILE A 31 4.03 14.34 -2.96
C ILE A 31 3.87 13.86 -1.50
N LEU A 32 4.96 13.88 -0.73
CA LEU A 32 4.97 13.50 0.69
C LEU A 32 3.97 14.35 1.48
N ARG A 33 4.01 15.66 1.30
CA ARG A 33 3.11 16.58 2.01
C ARG A 33 1.64 16.32 1.66
N ALA A 34 1.33 16.22 0.37
CA ALA A 34 -0.03 15.98 -0.11
C ALA A 34 -0.59 14.65 0.41
N GLY A 35 0.20 13.57 0.39
CA GLY A 35 -0.24 12.27 0.89
C GLY A 35 -0.62 12.30 2.37
N LEU A 36 0.14 13.01 3.21
CA LEU A 36 -0.17 13.19 4.62
C LEU A 36 -1.40 14.08 4.85
N GLU A 37 -1.57 15.15 4.07
CA GLU A 37 -2.74 16.03 4.12
C GLU A 37 -4.02 15.28 3.76
N ASP A 38 -4.00 14.54 2.66
CA ASP A 38 -5.13 13.74 2.18
C ASP A 38 -5.55 12.69 3.21
N HIS A 39 -4.57 11.96 3.75
CA HIS A 39 -4.81 10.97 4.79
C HIS A 39 -5.43 11.61 6.04
N CYS A 40 -4.84 12.70 6.55
CA CYS A 40 -5.32 13.41 7.73
C CYS A 40 -6.76 13.92 7.54
N ALA A 41 -7.03 14.62 6.43
CA ALA A 41 -8.31 15.22 6.13
C ALA A 41 -9.43 14.16 6.04
N ALA A 42 -9.18 13.03 5.38
CA ALA A 42 -10.17 11.96 5.27
C ALA A 42 -10.41 11.24 6.60
N LYS A 43 -9.35 11.00 7.40
CA LYS A 43 -9.46 10.39 8.73
C LYS A 43 -10.25 11.28 9.71
N LEU A 44 -10.03 12.60 9.69
CA LEU A 44 -10.81 13.56 10.48
C LEU A 44 -12.31 13.52 10.15
N LEU A 45 -12.66 13.12 8.92
CA LEU A 45 -14.03 12.95 8.47
C LEU A 45 -14.59 11.53 8.71
N GLY A 46 -13.81 10.64 9.33
CA GLY A 46 -14.22 9.28 9.69
C GLY A 46 -14.22 8.28 8.53
N LEU A 47 -13.43 8.52 7.48
CA LEU A 47 -13.33 7.62 6.33
C LEU A 47 -12.26 6.52 6.52
N PRO A 48 -12.46 5.32 5.95
CA PRO A 48 -11.44 4.28 5.86
C PRO A 48 -10.41 4.61 4.78
N MET A 49 -9.55 5.59 5.08
CA MET A 49 -8.62 6.18 4.13
C MET A 49 -7.35 5.34 3.93
N GLY A 50 -7.12 4.93 2.68
CA GLY A 50 -5.85 4.45 2.16
C GLY A 50 -5.15 5.52 1.31
N VAL A 51 -3.93 5.21 0.85
CA VAL A 51 -3.20 6.06 -0.09
C VAL A 51 -2.42 5.16 -1.03
N ASP A 52 -2.58 5.37 -2.33
CA ASP A 52 -1.64 4.85 -3.32
C ASP A 52 -0.44 5.79 -3.37
N VAL A 53 0.70 5.30 -2.89
CA VAL A 53 1.95 6.06 -2.73
C VAL A 53 2.75 5.85 -4.00
N CYS A 54 2.79 6.87 -4.84
CA CYS A 54 3.27 6.68 -6.19
C CYS A 54 3.90 7.95 -6.78
N PHE A 55 4.59 7.81 -7.91
CA PHE A 55 5.08 8.93 -8.70
C PHE A 55 5.16 8.54 -10.17
N THR A 56 5.11 9.53 -11.05
CA THR A 56 5.39 9.35 -12.49
C THR A 56 6.86 9.67 -12.79
N ASN A 57 7.44 9.00 -13.79
CA ASN A 57 8.84 9.17 -14.22
C ASN A 57 9.29 10.59 -14.58
N HIS A 58 8.38 11.53 -14.78
CA HIS A 58 8.69 12.92 -15.15
C HIS A 58 8.49 13.91 -14.00
N ALA A 59 8.13 13.44 -12.80
CA ALA A 59 8.20 14.22 -11.57
C ALA A 59 9.62 14.16 -10.98
N GLU A 60 10.02 15.17 -10.20
CA GLU A 60 11.29 15.18 -9.47
C GLU A 60 11.15 14.38 -8.17
N ALA A 61 10.92 13.08 -8.32
CA ALA A 61 10.73 12.13 -7.23
C ALA A 61 11.33 10.77 -7.58
N ASP A 62 11.69 10.01 -6.56
CA ASP A 62 12.21 8.66 -6.71
C ASP A 62 11.63 7.69 -5.67
N VAL A 63 12.20 6.49 -5.60
CA VAL A 63 11.74 5.41 -4.71
C VAL A 63 12.01 5.76 -3.24
N ASP A 64 13.03 6.54 -2.92
CA ASP A 64 13.31 6.93 -1.53
C ASP A 64 12.23 7.88 -1.00
N ASP A 65 11.65 8.72 -1.87
CA ASP A 65 10.49 9.55 -1.54
C ASP A 65 9.24 8.70 -1.26
N VAL A 66 9.01 7.65 -2.06
CA VAL A 66 7.92 6.69 -1.88
C VAL A 66 8.07 5.96 -0.54
N ASP A 67 9.25 5.45 -0.23
CA ASP A 67 9.52 4.73 1.02
C ASP A 67 9.37 5.63 2.25
N SER A 68 9.80 6.89 2.14
CA SER A 68 9.62 7.92 3.17
C SER A 68 8.13 8.18 3.43
N LEU A 69 7.35 8.43 2.37
CA LEU A 69 5.91 8.67 2.50
C LEU A 69 5.17 7.43 3.02
N LEU A 70 5.48 6.25 2.51
CA LEU A 70 4.91 4.98 2.96
C LEU A 70 5.14 4.79 4.47
N THR A 71 6.37 4.98 4.94
CA THR A 71 6.72 4.84 6.36
C THR A 71 5.91 5.79 7.24
N LEU A 72 5.81 7.06 6.83
CA LEU A 72 5.04 8.07 7.57
C LEU A 72 3.54 7.76 7.59
N LEU A 73 2.97 7.31 6.47
CA LEU A 73 1.56 6.93 6.37
C LEU A 73 1.23 5.71 7.23
N CYS A 74 2.09 4.69 7.22
CA CYS A 74 1.91 3.53 8.09
C CYS A 74 1.99 3.92 9.57
N ALA A 75 2.94 4.79 9.96
CA ALA A 75 3.01 5.32 11.32
C ALA A 75 1.77 6.15 11.69
N ALA A 76 1.18 6.87 10.73
CA ALA A 76 -0.05 7.64 10.91
C ALA A 76 -1.34 6.78 10.95
N GLY A 77 -1.24 5.46 10.71
CA GLY A 77 -2.38 4.55 10.73
C GLY A 77 -3.19 4.53 9.43
N CYS A 78 -2.55 4.71 8.28
CA CYS A 78 -3.15 4.50 6.96
C CYS A 78 -3.76 3.10 6.85
N ASN A 79 -4.99 2.99 6.35
CA ASN A 79 -5.72 1.71 6.35
C ASN A 79 -5.16 0.70 5.36
N TYR A 80 -4.75 1.17 4.17
CA TYR A 80 -4.21 0.35 3.11
C TYR A 80 -3.37 1.18 2.14
N ILE A 81 -2.51 0.47 1.42
CA ILE A 81 -1.72 0.97 0.30
C ILE A 81 -1.92 0.04 -0.90
N MET A 82 -1.45 0.46 -2.07
CA MET A 82 -1.43 -0.40 -3.25
C MET A 82 -0.23 -1.35 -3.25
N GLY A 83 -0.35 -2.45 -3.98
CA GLY A 83 0.74 -3.40 -4.14
C GLY A 83 0.87 -3.76 -5.60
N VAL A 84 1.94 -3.33 -6.25
CA VAL A 84 2.23 -3.57 -7.66
C VAL A 84 3.44 -4.51 -7.77
N PRO A 85 3.40 -5.55 -8.63
CA PRO A 85 4.55 -6.43 -8.84
C PRO A 85 5.79 -5.62 -9.24
N GLY A 86 6.84 -5.66 -8.41
CA GLY A 86 8.07 -4.95 -8.69
C GLY A 86 7.94 -3.42 -8.69
N SER A 87 6.93 -2.86 -8.02
CA SER A 87 6.67 -1.40 -7.92
C SER A 87 6.42 -0.68 -9.26
N ASP A 88 6.33 -1.40 -10.37
CA ASP A 88 6.23 -0.82 -11.72
C ASP A 88 4.90 -1.23 -12.37
N ASP A 89 4.03 -0.26 -12.61
CA ASP A 89 2.79 -0.48 -13.36
C ASP A 89 3.03 -0.18 -14.83
N ILE A 90 3.37 -1.22 -15.59
CA ILE A 90 3.69 -1.12 -17.02
C ILE A 90 2.51 -0.65 -17.90
N MET A 91 1.28 -0.72 -17.39
CA MET A 91 0.09 -0.33 -18.14
C MET A 91 -0.24 1.13 -17.89
N LEU A 92 -0.14 1.58 -16.64
CA LEU A 92 -0.42 2.96 -16.23
C LEU A 92 0.79 3.89 -16.33
N GLY A 93 2.02 3.35 -16.44
CA GLY A 93 3.23 4.13 -16.69
C GLY A 93 3.75 4.92 -15.48
N TYR A 94 3.54 4.41 -14.26
CA TYR A 94 3.93 5.04 -13.00
C TYR A 94 4.48 3.99 -12.02
N GLN A 95 5.21 4.47 -11.02
CA GLN A 95 5.77 3.64 -9.96
C GLN A 95 4.95 3.78 -8.68
N SER A 96 4.64 2.66 -8.04
CA SER A 96 3.86 2.56 -6.79
C SER A 96 4.58 1.63 -5.80
N THR A 97 3.98 1.39 -4.63
CA THR A 97 4.49 0.42 -3.65
C THR A 97 4.33 -1.02 -4.11
N SER A 98 5.28 -1.86 -3.73
CA SER A 98 5.33 -3.28 -4.06
C SER A 98 4.71 -4.19 -2.99
N PHE A 99 4.55 -5.48 -3.32
CA PHE A 99 4.16 -6.49 -2.34
C PHE A 99 5.16 -6.62 -1.18
N HIS A 100 6.45 -6.37 -1.46
CA HIS A 100 7.50 -6.47 -0.46
C HIS A 100 7.42 -5.33 0.54
N ASP A 101 7.04 -4.13 0.10
CA ASP A 101 7.01 -2.93 0.95
C ASP A 101 5.91 -3.04 2.00
N ALA A 102 4.74 -3.57 1.60
CA ALA A 102 3.67 -3.88 2.54
C ALA A 102 4.10 -4.90 3.62
N LEU A 103 4.93 -5.89 3.27
CA LEU A 103 5.46 -6.85 4.23
C LEU A 103 6.57 -6.25 5.10
N ALA A 104 7.42 -5.41 4.52
CA ALA A 104 8.48 -4.71 5.23
C ALA A 104 7.89 -3.78 6.30
N MET A 105 6.90 -2.95 5.94
CA MET A 105 6.22 -2.06 6.89
C MET A 105 5.49 -2.82 8.00
N ARG A 106 4.83 -3.93 7.68
CA ARG A 106 4.21 -4.79 8.70
C ARG A 106 5.21 -5.32 9.71
N ARG A 107 6.40 -5.74 9.25
CA ARG A 107 7.47 -6.20 10.15
C ARG A 107 8.07 -5.05 10.96
N LEU A 108 8.38 -3.94 10.30
CA LEU A 108 9.02 -2.77 10.91
C LEU A 108 8.16 -2.16 12.02
N LEU A 109 6.85 -2.04 11.79
CA LEU A 109 5.90 -1.37 12.68
C LEU A 109 5.02 -2.34 13.49
N GLY A 110 5.25 -3.65 13.37
CA GLY A 110 4.45 -4.67 14.07
C GLY A 110 2.98 -4.72 13.64
N LEU A 111 2.66 -4.28 12.41
CA LEU A 111 1.30 -4.24 11.88
C LEU A 111 0.87 -5.61 11.36
N ARG A 112 -0.46 -5.84 11.35
CA ARG A 112 -1.07 -7.09 10.90
C ARG A 112 -1.98 -6.87 9.71
N PRO A 113 -2.18 -7.87 8.84
CA PRO A 113 -3.28 -7.85 7.88
C PRO A 113 -4.65 -7.82 8.57
N ALA A 114 -5.72 -7.66 7.79
CA ALA A 114 -7.07 -7.89 8.29
C ALA A 114 -7.17 -9.30 8.93
N PRO A 115 -7.83 -9.47 10.08
CA PRO A 115 -7.81 -10.73 10.84
C PRO A 115 -8.24 -11.96 10.02
N GLU A 116 -9.27 -11.81 9.19
CA GLU A 116 -9.81 -12.85 8.33
C GLU A 116 -8.79 -13.26 7.26
N PHE A 117 -8.06 -12.26 6.73
CA PHE A 117 -7.02 -12.49 5.74
C PHE A 117 -5.77 -13.11 6.37
N GLU A 118 -5.36 -12.68 7.56
CA GLU A 118 -4.25 -13.30 8.30
C GLU A 118 -4.56 -14.78 8.62
N ALA A 119 -5.76 -15.08 9.08
CA ALA A 119 -6.21 -16.45 9.32
C ALA A 119 -6.22 -17.29 8.04
N TRP A 120 -6.63 -16.71 6.91
CA TRP A 120 -6.56 -17.38 5.61
C TRP A 120 -5.11 -17.65 5.20
N LEU A 121 -4.21 -16.66 5.27
CA LEU A 121 -2.79 -16.79 4.90
C LEU A 121 -2.09 -17.91 5.66
N ARG A 122 -2.38 -18.05 6.97
CA ARG A 122 -1.86 -19.15 7.80
C ARG A 122 -2.43 -20.50 7.36
N ARG A 123 -3.74 -20.57 7.09
CA ARG A 123 -4.41 -21.80 6.67
C ARG A 123 -3.90 -22.32 5.32
N VAL A 124 -3.57 -21.43 4.38
CA VAL A 124 -3.05 -21.80 3.06
C VAL A 124 -1.53 -22.02 3.04
N GLY A 125 -0.84 -21.72 4.14
CA GLY A 125 0.60 -21.90 4.29
C GLY A 125 1.45 -20.78 3.69
N VAL A 126 0.86 -19.64 3.33
CA VAL A 126 1.62 -18.45 2.87
C VAL A 126 2.33 -17.80 4.05
N PHE A 127 1.64 -17.71 5.19
CA PHE A 127 2.26 -17.28 6.45
C PHE A 127 2.54 -18.48 7.34
N GLU A 128 3.65 -18.40 8.07
CA GLU A 128 3.98 -19.41 9.07
C GLU A 128 3.00 -19.38 10.25
N PRO A 129 2.76 -20.55 10.89
CA PRO A 129 2.12 -20.59 12.19
C PRO A 129 2.96 -19.84 13.22
N GLY A 130 2.34 -18.94 14.01
CA GLY A 130 3.06 -18.28 15.10
C GLY A 130 2.53 -16.89 15.48
N GLY A 131 3.34 -16.19 16.26
CA GLY A 131 3.03 -14.85 16.78
C GLY A 131 3.00 -13.81 15.66
N GLN A 132 4.16 -13.50 15.08
CA GLN A 132 4.28 -12.44 14.07
C GLN A 132 3.98 -12.91 12.64
N PRO A 133 3.37 -12.07 11.78
CA PRO A 133 3.17 -12.38 10.37
C PRO A 133 4.51 -12.50 9.62
N ARG A 134 4.89 -13.73 9.26
CA ARG A 134 6.09 -14.04 8.47
C ARG A 134 5.71 -14.93 7.29
N LEU A 135 6.32 -14.70 6.13
CA LEU A 135 6.18 -15.59 4.99
C LEU A 135 6.79 -16.95 5.33
N ALA A 136 6.13 -18.03 4.90
CA ALA A 136 6.70 -19.37 4.96
C ALA A 136 7.87 -19.51 3.99
N ASP A 137 8.79 -20.41 4.34
CA ASP A 137 9.89 -20.77 3.46
C ASP A 137 9.38 -21.59 2.27
N GLY A 138 9.58 -21.07 1.05
CA GLY A 138 9.18 -21.72 -0.19
C GLY A 138 7.72 -21.52 -0.58
N LEU A 139 7.35 -22.08 -1.74
CA LEU A 139 6.00 -21.97 -2.27
C LEU A 139 5.07 -22.96 -1.55
N PRO A 140 3.91 -22.53 -1.02
CA PRO A 140 2.99 -23.45 -0.36
C PRO A 140 2.56 -24.57 -1.31
N ALA A 141 2.49 -25.81 -0.80
CA ALA A 141 2.25 -27.01 -1.63
C ALA A 141 1.03 -26.91 -2.56
N ARG A 142 -0.02 -26.22 -2.09
CA ARG A 142 -1.25 -25.96 -2.88
C ARG A 142 -0.97 -25.15 -4.15
N PHE A 143 -0.05 -24.20 -4.10
CA PHE A 143 0.35 -23.39 -5.25
C PHE A 143 1.45 -24.06 -6.07
N ALA A 144 2.38 -24.78 -5.43
CA ALA A 144 3.41 -25.54 -6.13
C ALA A 144 2.81 -26.57 -7.11
N ALA A 145 1.73 -27.24 -6.70
CA ALA A 145 1.01 -28.20 -7.55
C ALA A 145 0.41 -27.56 -8.82
N LEU A 146 0.10 -26.26 -8.80
CA LEU A 146 -0.43 -25.54 -9.96
C LEU A 146 0.67 -25.22 -10.97
N LEU A 147 1.88 -24.89 -10.51
CA LEU A 147 3.01 -24.60 -11.39
C LEU A 147 3.54 -25.86 -12.08
N SER A 148 3.43 -27.04 -11.45
CA SER A 148 3.80 -28.31 -12.08
C SER A 148 2.83 -28.80 -13.16
N GLN A 149 1.68 -28.14 -13.31
CA GLN A 149 0.65 -28.47 -14.32
C GLN A 149 0.70 -27.54 -15.54
N ALA A 150 1.58 -26.54 -15.54
CA ALA A 150 1.85 -25.64 -16.65
C ALA A 150 3.09 -26.10 -17.43
#